data_AF-A0A7Y2CY75-F1
#
_entry.id   AF-A0A7Y2CY75-F1
#
_cell.length_a   1.000
_cell.length_b   1.000
_cell.length_c   1.000
_cell.angle_alpha   90.00
_cell.angle_beta   90.00
_cell.angle_gamma   90.00
#
_symmetry.space_group_name_H-M   'P 1'
#
loop_
_entity.id
_entity.type
_entity.pdbx_description
1 polymer ?
#
loop_
_entity_poly.entity_id
_entity_poly.type
_entity_poly.pdbx_seq_one_letter_code
_entity_poly.pdbx_strand_id
1 'polypeptide(L)'
;MNRLIPQNRYHWEGATGLAAATLLSAEHTPQGALVPDTAQDCDQVAVVYNKGDTPPKITVEETDGPVQTVRANGIAVAIVARAFGPAISPDDVLLVERCV
;
A
#
# COMPACT_ATOMS: atom_id res chain seq x y z
N MET A 1 21.32 17.50 -23.41
CA MET A 1 20.25 16.58 -23.85
C MET A 1 19.27 16.43 -22.70
N ASN A 2 18.20 17.23 -22.71
CA ASN A 2 17.19 17.22 -21.64
C ASN A 2 16.15 16.14 -21.96
N ARG A 3 16.06 15.09 -21.12
CA ARG A 3 14.92 14.17 -21.17
C ARG A 3 13.74 14.85 -20.46
N LEU A 4 12.75 15.27 -21.23
CA LEU A 4 11.43 15.65 -20.73
C LEU A 4 10.77 14.37 -20.20
N ILE A 5 10.81 14.16 -18.88
CA ILE A 5 10.00 13.14 -18.24
C ILE A 5 8.55 13.66 -18.27
N PRO A 6 7.59 12.95 -18.88
CA PRO A 6 6.19 13.36 -18.83
C PRO A 6 5.69 13.18 -17.39
N GLN A 7 5.70 14.26 -16.61
CA GLN A 7 5.33 14.30 -15.19
C GLN A 7 3.85 14.04 -14.89
N ASN A 8 3.07 13.55 -15.85
CA ASN A 8 1.60 13.63 -15.79
C ASN A 8 0.89 12.33 -16.17
N ARG A 9 1.46 11.15 -15.84
CA ARG A 9 0.76 9.88 -16.08
C ARG A 9 -0.28 9.53 -15.02
N TYR A 10 -0.19 10.12 -13.83
CA TYR A 10 -1.06 9.80 -12.71
C TYR A 10 -1.50 11.09 -12.00
N HIS A 11 -2.80 11.42 -12.09
CA HIS A 11 -3.41 12.60 -11.48
C HIS A 11 -3.77 12.30 -10.01
N TRP A 12 -2.76 12.27 -9.14
CA TRP A 12 -2.94 11.96 -7.72
C TRP A 12 -3.68 13.04 -6.93
N GLU A 13 -3.72 14.28 -7.44
CA GLU A 13 -4.42 15.42 -6.81
C GLU A 13 -5.94 15.20 -6.67
N GLY A 14 -6.51 14.27 -7.45
CA GLY A 14 -7.93 13.89 -7.38
C GLY A 14 -8.18 12.54 -6.69
N ALA A 15 -7.18 11.93 -6.07
CA ALA A 15 -7.33 10.61 -5.44
C ALA A 15 -8.26 10.70 -4.21
N THR A 16 -9.53 10.34 -4.39
CA THR A 16 -10.43 10.03 -3.27
C THR A 16 -10.01 8.69 -2.68
N GLY A 17 -9.92 8.58 -1.35
CA GLY A 17 -9.57 7.33 -0.65
C GLY A 17 -10.41 6.13 -1.13
N LEU A 18 -9.87 4.92 -0.98
CA LEU A 18 -10.52 3.70 -1.46
C LEU A 18 -11.92 3.57 -0.83
N ALA A 19 -12.97 3.72 -1.65
CA ALA A 19 -14.35 3.67 -1.16
C ALA A 19 -14.64 2.30 -0.56
N ALA A 20 -14.96 2.27 0.73
CA ALA A 20 -15.23 1.03 1.49
C ALA A 20 -16.28 0.12 0.83
N ALA A 21 -17.25 0.69 0.11
CA ALA A 21 -18.28 -0.06 -0.62
C ALA A 21 -17.71 -1.06 -1.66
N THR A 22 -16.59 -0.74 -2.31
CA THR A 22 -15.95 -1.62 -3.29
C THR A 22 -15.14 -2.73 -2.62
N LEU A 23 -14.56 -2.45 -1.45
CA LEU A 23 -13.83 -3.42 -0.63
C LEU A 23 -14.75 -4.47 -0.01
N LEU A 24 -15.99 -4.09 0.35
CA LEU A 24 -16.97 -4.98 0.97
C LEU A 24 -17.44 -6.11 0.04
N SER A 25 -17.33 -5.97 -1.29
CA SER A 25 -17.67 -7.04 -2.24
C SER A 25 -16.52 -8.02 -2.51
N ALA A 26 -15.31 -7.70 -2.03
CA ALA A 26 -14.11 -8.50 -2.24
C ALA A 26 -13.73 -9.22 -0.92
N GLU A 27 -14.64 -10.09 -0.46
CA GLU A 27 -14.55 -10.84 0.80
C GLU A 27 -13.22 -11.64 0.98
N HIS A 28 -12.49 -11.90 -0.10
CA HIS A 28 -11.28 -12.72 -0.10
C HIS A 28 -10.01 -12.02 -0.61
N THR A 29 -10.07 -10.74 -0.97
CA THR A 29 -8.85 -10.04 -1.43
C THR A 29 -8.16 -9.37 -0.26
N PRO A 30 -6.82 -9.43 -0.18
CA PRO A 30 -6.06 -8.66 0.81
C PRO A 30 -6.40 -7.17 0.70
N GLN A 31 -6.60 -6.53 1.85
CA GLN A 31 -6.98 -5.11 1.93
C GLN A 31 -5.85 -4.32 2.61
N GLY A 32 -5.50 -3.16 2.05
CA GLY A 32 -4.52 -2.25 2.65
C GLY A 32 -5.18 -1.22 3.57
N ALA A 33 -4.51 -0.89 4.68
CA ALA A 33 -4.88 0.19 5.58
C ALA A 33 -3.62 0.98 6.01
N LEU A 34 -3.79 2.28 6.29
CA LEU A 34 -2.75 3.08 6.96
C LEU A 34 -3.04 3.10 8.46
N VAL A 35 -2.03 2.75 9.25
CA VAL A 35 -2.10 2.72 10.71
C VAL A 35 -1.19 3.82 11.24
N PRO A 36 -1.73 4.85 11.90
CA PRO A 36 -0.90 5.90 12.47
C PRO A 36 -0.08 5.35 13.64
N ASP A 37 1.24 5.53 13.60
CA ASP A 37 2.14 5.30 14.74
C ASP A 37 2.65 6.63 15.27
N THR A 38 1.90 7.19 16.21
CA THR A 38 2.21 8.48 16.84
C THR A 38 3.43 8.42 17.76
N ALA A 39 3.91 7.22 18.12
CA ALA A 39 5.09 7.07 18.98
C ALA A 39 6.39 7.23 18.18
N GLN A 40 6.37 6.81 16.91
CA GLN A 40 7.52 6.88 16.01
C GLN A 40 7.41 7.96 14.93
N ASP A 41 6.28 8.69 14.90
CA ASP A 41 5.95 9.69 13.86
C ASP A 41 6.07 9.09 12.44
N CYS A 42 5.66 7.82 12.31
CA CYS A 42 5.84 7.03 11.10
C CYS A 42 4.62 6.13 10.87
N ASP A 43 3.71 6.54 9.99
CA ASP A 43 2.55 5.73 9.64
C ASP A 43 2.97 4.40 9.00
N GLN A 44 2.29 3.32 9.40
CA GLN A 44 2.55 1.97 8.92
C GLN A 44 1.51 1.53 7.90
N VAL A 45 1.90 0.65 6.99
CA VAL A 45 0.97 -0.03 6.09
C VAL A 45 0.58 -1.35 6.72
N ALA A 46 -0.72 -1.56 6.93
CA ALA A 46 -1.27 -2.84 7.34
C ALA A 46 -1.96 -3.54 6.16
N VAL A 47 -1.75 -4.84 6.03
CA VAL A 47 -2.46 -5.72 5.10
C VAL A 47 -3.34 -6.66 5.90
N VAL A 48 -4.64 -6.53 5.69
CA VAL A 48 -5.66 -7.35 6.34
C VAL A 48 -5.98 -8.55 5.48
N TYR A 49 -5.97 -9.74 6.08
CA TYR A 49 -6.35 -11.00 5.43
C TYR A 49 -7.26 -11.83 6.34
N ASN A 50 -7.99 -12.78 5.76
CA ASN A 50 -8.94 -13.59 6.54
C ASN A 50 -8.20 -14.62 7.38
N LYS A 51 -8.67 -14.82 8.61
CA LYS A 51 -8.18 -15.87 9.48
C LYS A 51 -8.39 -17.24 8.83
N GLY A 52 -7.34 -18.07 8.86
CA GLY A 52 -7.34 -19.41 8.27
C GLY A 52 -6.83 -19.45 6.82
N ASP A 53 -6.73 -18.30 6.15
CA ASP A 53 -6.02 -18.20 4.87
C ASP A 53 -4.51 -18.14 5.13
N THR A 54 -3.73 -18.57 4.13
CA THR A 54 -2.27 -18.40 4.15
C THR A 54 -1.94 -16.89 4.17
N PRO A 55 -1.08 -16.41 5.10
CA PRO A 55 -0.66 -15.01 5.11
C PRO A 55 -0.13 -14.57 3.73
N PRO A 56 -0.52 -13.39 3.24
CA PRO A 56 -0.15 -12.98 1.89
C PRO A 56 1.36 -12.71 1.82
N LYS A 57 1.96 -13.08 0.68
CA LYS A 57 3.33 -12.67 0.37
C LYS A 57 3.33 -11.18 0.06
N ILE A 58 4.11 -10.42 0.84
CA ILE A 58 4.31 -8.99 0.61
C ILE A 58 5.48 -8.76 -0.33
N THR A 59 5.29 -7.87 -1.30
CA THR A 59 6.36 -7.33 -2.15
C THR A 59 6.21 -5.82 -2.26
N VAL A 60 7.33 -5.10 -2.23
CA VAL A 60 7.36 -3.65 -2.42
C VAL A 60 8.12 -3.35 -3.71
N GLU A 61 7.52 -2.57 -4.59
CA GLU A 61 8.07 -2.21 -5.90
C GLU A 61 8.17 -0.69 -6.04
N GLU A 62 9.36 -0.19 -6.38
CA GLU A 62 9.52 1.21 -6.80
C GLU A 62 8.91 1.37 -8.20
N THR A 63 7.86 2.18 -8.30
CA THR A 63 7.07 2.29 -9.54
C THR A 63 7.46 3.53 -10.34
N ASP A 64 7.77 4.64 -9.66
CA ASP A 64 8.29 5.88 -10.27
C ASP A 64 8.97 6.78 -9.22
N GLY A 65 10.30 6.74 -9.15
CA GLY A 65 11.11 7.53 -8.22
C GLY A 65 10.70 7.33 -6.74
N PRO A 66 10.26 8.38 -6.03
CA PRO A 66 9.88 8.23 -4.61
C PRO A 66 8.62 7.40 -4.36
N VAL A 67 7.91 6.96 -5.39
CA VAL A 67 6.64 6.22 -5.27
C VAL A 67 6.88 4.72 -5.21
N GLN A 68 6.39 4.11 -4.13
CA GLN A 68 6.49 2.69 -3.85
C GLN A 68 5.10 2.07 -3.80
N THR A 69 4.95 0.90 -4.41
CA THR A 69 3.71 0.13 -4.38
C THR A 69 3.88 -1.08 -3.48
N VAL A 70 3.05 -1.19 -2.45
CA VAL A 70 2.93 -2.40 -1.61
C VAL A 70 1.94 -3.34 -2.28
N ARG A 71 2.37 -4.58 -2.49
CA ARG A 71 1.54 -5.64 -3.06
C ARG A 71 1.40 -6.81 -2.09
N ALA A 72 0.21 -7.38 -2.02
CA ALA A 72 -0.11 -8.61 -1.33
C ALA A 72 -0.51 -9.67 -2.35
N ASN A 73 0.28 -10.74 -2.48
CA ASN A 73 0.10 -11.76 -3.53
C ASN A 73 0.02 -11.16 -4.95
N GLY A 74 0.77 -10.09 -5.22
CA GLY A 74 0.76 -9.37 -6.50
C GLY A 74 -0.34 -8.32 -6.65
N ILE A 75 -1.35 -8.30 -5.78
CA ILE A 75 -2.42 -7.30 -5.78
C ILE A 75 -1.91 -6.02 -5.10
N ALA A 76 -2.00 -4.88 -5.78
CA ALA A 76 -1.61 -3.59 -5.19
C ALA A 76 -2.60 -3.20 -4.08
N VAL A 77 -2.11 -3.03 -2.86
CA VAL A 77 -2.91 -2.74 -1.66
C VAL A 77 -2.62 -1.37 -1.05
N ALA A 78 -1.44 -0.81 -1.31
CA ALA A 78 -1.12 0.57 -0.94
C ALA A 78 -0.11 1.18 -1.92
N ILE A 79 -0.19 2.49 -2.11
CA ILE A 79 0.79 3.30 -2.82
C ILE A 79 1.31 4.35 -1.84
N VAL A 80 2.61 4.38 -1.63
CA VAL A 80 3.26 5.32 -0.71
C VAL A 80 4.24 6.18 -1.49
N ALA A 81 3.97 7.49 -1.52
CA ALA A 81 4.89 8.48 -2.04
C ALA A 81 5.79 8.97 -0.91
N ARG A 82 7.09 8.72 -1.03
CA ARG A 82 8.08 9.08 -0.01
C ARG A 82 8.74 10.41 -0.33
N ALA A 83 8.55 11.43 0.51
CA ALA A 83 9.28 12.70 0.37
C ALA A 83 10.76 12.59 0.80
N PHE A 84 11.04 11.88 1.91
CA PHE A 84 12.39 11.67 2.47
C PHE A 84 12.42 10.36 3.28
N GLY A 85 13.60 9.76 3.52
CA GLY A 85 13.77 8.55 4.35
C GLY A 85 14.05 7.25 3.58
N PRO A 86 14.14 6.10 4.27
CA PRO A 86 14.39 4.80 3.64
C PRO A 86 13.20 4.31 2.80
N ALA A 87 13.46 3.34 1.93
CA ALA A 87 12.41 2.65 1.18
C ALA A 87 11.62 1.77 2.16
N ILE A 88 10.33 1.55 1.89
CA ILE A 88 9.53 0.61 2.67
C ILE A 88 10.02 -0.79 2.33
N SER A 89 10.40 -1.55 3.34
CA SER A 89 10.69 -2.96 3.20
C SER A 89 9.40 -3.78 3.39
N PRO A 90 9.31 -4.99 2.81
CA PRO A 90 8.20 -5.90 3.09
C PRO A 90 8.01 -6.19 4.60
N ASP A 91 9.09 -6.12 5.38
CA ASP A 91 9.07 -6.38 6.83
C ASP A 91 8.45 -5.23 7.63
N ASP A 92 8.34 -4.03 7.03
CA ASP A 92 7.67 -2.86 7.63
C ASP A 92 6.14 -2.92 7.47
N VAL A 93 5.62 -3.94 6.78
CA VAL A 93 4.18 -4.10 6.52
C VAL A 93 3.56 -5.02 7.58
N LEU A 94 2.59 -4.49 8.33
CA LEU A 94 1.87 -5.25 9.34
C LEU A 94 0.88 -6.22 8.69
N LEU A 95 0.98 -7.51 9.01
CA LEU A 95 -0.03 -8.49 8.63
C LEU A 95 -1.08 -8.62 9.74
N VAL A 96 -2.33 -8.36 9.40
CA VAL A 96 -3.46 -8.36 10.35
C VAL A 96 -4.48 -9.42 9.94
N GLU A 97 -4.69 -10.41 10.80
CA GLU A 97 -5.79 -11.36 10.64
C GLU A 97 -7.12 -10.73 11.05
N ARG A 98 -8.13 -10.83 10.19
CA ARG A 98 -9.52 -10.55 10.56
C ARG A 98 -10.31 -11.85 10.74
N CYS A 99 -11.12 -11.89 11.78
CA CYS A 99 -12.21 -12.86 11.88
C CYS A 99 -13.38 -12.33 11.02
N VAL A 100 -13.91 -13.18 10.16
CA VAL A 100 -15.11 -12.92 9.35
C VAL A 100 -16.31 -13.60 10.00
#